data_AF-X1BNY1-F1
#
_entry.id   AF-X1BNY1-F1
#
_cell.length_a   1.000
_cell.length_b   1.000
_cell.length_c   1.000
_cell.angle_alpha   90.00
_cell.angle_beta   90.00
_cell.angle_gamma   90.00
#
_symmetry.space_group_name_H-M   'P 1'
#
loop_
_entity.id
_entity.type
_entity.pdbx_description
1 polymer ?
#
loop_
_entity_poly.entity_id
_entity_poly.type
_entity_poly.pdbx_seq_one_letter_code
_entity_poly.pdbx_strand_id
1 'polypeptide(L)'
;MAKDRLLKEIPMIVMLNKQDLDDVIDEEDFKLILKDEKLWYEPEHKLYIWNPLIYTSCALYEQEKDIYRSFHETARRAVLYHVYGEGKAPTEIDISPKTP
;
A
#
# COMPACT_ATOMS: atom_id res chain seq x y z
N MET A 1 -3.29 17.15 -12.36
CA MET A 1 -1.96 17.08 -11.71
C MET A 1 -1.65 15.61 -11.42
N ALA A 2 -0.39 15.19 -11.47
CA ALA A 2 -0.01 13.77 -11.41
C ALA A 2 -0.22 13.09 -10.04
N LYS A 3 -0.46 13.86 -8.96
CA LYS A 3 -0.50 13.35 -7.57
C LYS A 3 -1.68 12.43 -7.26
N ASP A 4 -2.90 12.76 -7.71
CA ASP A 4 -4.10 11.93 -7.43
C ASP A 4 -4.15 10.64 -8.26
N ARG A 5 -3.18 10.43 -9.15
CA ARG A 5 -3.14 9.28 -10.07
C ARG A 5 -2.37 8.10 -9.51
N LEU A 6 -1.42 8.31 -8.58
CA LEU A 6 -0.49 7.25 -8.18
C LEU A 6 -1.25 6.06 -7.58
N LEU A 7 -1.99 6.26 -6.49
CA LEU A 7 -2.74 5.19 -5.85
C LEU A 7 -3.96 4.74 -6.66
N LYS A 8 -4.41 5.54 -7.63
CA LYS A 8 -5.48 5.14 -8.55
C LYS A 8 -4.98 4.17 -9.60
N GLU A 9 -3.74 4.30 -10.04
CA GLU A 9 -3.21 3.60 -11.22
C GLU A 9 -2.16 2.54 -10.85
N ILE A 10 -1.48 2.69 -9.72
CA ILE A 10 -0.37 1.84 -9.32
C ILE A 10 -0.59 1.33 -7.89
N PRO A 11 -0.64 0.01 -7.66
CA PRO A 11 -0.69 -0.55 -6.31
C PRO A 11 0.61 -0.20 -5.58
N MET A 12 0.47 0.39 -4.40
CA MET A 12 1.59 0.85 -3.59
C MET A 12 1.56 0.22 -2.20
N ILE A 13 2.74 -0.16 -1.72
CA ILE A 13 3.04 -0.41 -0.31
C ILE A 13 4.31 0.36 0.04
N VAL A 14 4.59 0.49 1.33
CA VAL A 14 5.80 1.12 1.86
C VAL A 14 6.54 0.11 2.71
N MET A 15 7.85 0.01 2.50
CA MET A 15 8.75 -0.77 3.35
C MET A 15 9.64 0.22 4.10
N LEU A 16 9.45 0.33 5.41
CA LEU A 16 10.39 1.03 6.28
C LEU A 16 11.50 0.04 6.62
N ASN A 17 12.52 -0.02 5.77
CA ASN A 17 13.64 -0.94 5.94
C ASN A 17 14.66 -0.43 6.98
N LYS A 18 15.60 -1.29 7.37
CA LYS A 18 16.68 -1.04 8.33
C LYS A 18 16.23 -0.92 9.79
N GLN A 19 15.15 -1.62 10.14
CA GLN A 19 14.59 -1.61 11.50
C GLN A 19 15.47 -2.32 12.54
N ASP A 20 16.65 -2.77 12.14
CA ASP A 20 17.75 -3.22 13.00
C ASP A 20 18.54 -2.06 13.64
N LEU A 21 18.35 -0.82 13.19
CA LEU A 21 19.04 0.37 13.72
C LEU A 21 18.22 1.04 14.84
N ASP A 22 18.91 1.74 15.75
CA ASP A 22 18.28 2.41 16.91
C ASP A 22 17.55 3.72 16.57
N ASP A 23 17.93 4.40 15.48
CA ASP A 23 17.38 5.68 15.04
C ASP A 23 16.73 5.52 13.67
N VAL A 24 15.50 4.99 13.68
CA VAL A 24 14.71 4.70 12.49
C VAL A 24 13.42 5.50 12.50
N ILE A 25 12.96 5.89 11.31
CA ILE A 25 11.62 6.47 11.16
C ILE A 25 10.57 5.43 11.50
N ASP A 26 9.59 5.81 12.31
CA ASP A 26 8.46 4.96 12.65
C ASP A 26 7.30 5.10 11.65
N GLU A 27 6.27 4.26 11.82
CA GLU A 27 5.12 4.28 10.91
C GLU A 27 4.31 5.57 10.98
N GLU A 28 4.20 6.20 12.15
CA GLU A 28 3.38 7.40 12.33
C GLU A 28 4.06 8.62 11.71
N ASP A 29 5.37 8.76 11.90
CA ASP A 29 6.18 9.78 11.25
C ASP A 29 6.13 9.64 9.73
N PHE A 30 6.21 8.40 9.22
CA PHE A 30 6.12 8.19 7.78
C PHE A 30 4.71 8.44 7.23
N LYS A 31 3.64 8.18 8.01
CA LYS A 31 2.27 8.56 7.62
C LYS A 31 2.13 10.07 7.44
N LEU A 32 2.81 10.89 8.26
CA LEU A 32 2.83 12.34 8.08
C LEU A 32 3.43 12.72 6.72
N ILE A 33 4.54 12.10 6.33
CA ILE A 33 5.14 12.30 5.00
C ILE A 33 4.16 11.90 3.89
N LEU A 34 3.46 10.77 4.02
CA LEU A 34 2.46 10.35 3.03
C LEU A 34 1.28 11.34 2.95
N LYS A 35 0.85 11.93 4.08
CA LYS A 35 -0.17 12.98 4.09
C LYS A 35 0.32 14.24 3.37
N ASP A 36 1.53 14.71 3.67
CA ASP A 36 2.14 15.88 3.03
C ASP A 36 2.31 15.69 1.51
N GLU A 37 2.63 14.47 1.09
CA GLU A 37 2.74 14.11 -0.32
C GLU A 37 1.40 13.88 -1.03
N LYS A 38 0.28 13.91 -0.29
CA LYS A 38 -1.08 13.61 -0.77
C LYS A 38 -1.26 12.16 -1.23
N LEU A 39 -0.61 11.24 -0.53
CA LEU A 39 -0.66 9.79 -0.74
C LEU A 39 -1.32 9.04 0.42
N TRP A 40 -1.91 9.77 1.37
CA TRP A 40 -2.70 9.20 2.46
C TRP A 40 -4.06 9.88 2.52
N TYR A 41 -5.11 9.09 2.37
CA TYR A 41 -6.48 9.56 2.38
C TYR A 41 -7.17 9.31 3.72
N GLU A 42 -8.18 10.11 4.03
CA GLU A 42 -9.06 9.93 5.20
C GLU A 42 -10.24 9.00 4.86
N PRO A 43 -10.94 8.40 5.85
CA PRO A 43 -11.96 7.36 5.65
C PRO A 43 -13.08 7.69 4.67
N GLU A 44 -13.43 8.96 4.52
CA GLU A 44 -14.50 9.43 3.63
C GLU A 44 -14.08 9.39 2.15
N HIS A 45 -12.78 9.27 1.86
CA HIS A 45 -12.28 9.25 0.51
C HIS A 45 -12.33 7.84 -0.09
N LYS A 46 -12.81 7.72 -1.33
CA LYS A 46 -12.98 6.43 -2.03
C LYS A 46 -11.70 5.59 -2.19
N LEU A 47 -10.52 6.21 -2.12
CA LEU A 47 -9.22 5.52 -2.19
C LEU A 47 -8.67 5.16 -0.80
N TYR A 48 -9.37 5.44 0.30
CA TYR A 48 -8.93 5.19 1.67
C TYR A 48 -8.44 3.74 1.88
N ILE A 49 -9.23 2.76 1.40
CA ILE A 49 -8.88 1.33 1.53
C ILE A 49 -7.59 0.96 0.77
N TRP A 50 -7.15 1.82 -0.15
CA TRP A 50 -5.96 1.67 -0.97
C TRP A 50 -4.79 2.51 -0.47
N ASN A 51 -4.90 3.15 0.69
CA ASN A 51 -3.74 3.75 1.36
C ASN A 51 -2.59 2.72 1.41
N PRO A 52 -1.33 3.17 1.23
CA PRO A 52 -0.19 2.27 1.27
C PRO A 52 -0.14 1.55 2.62
N LEU A 53 -0.03 0.22 2.58
CA LEU A 53 0.31 -0.53 3.79
C LEU A 53 1.79 -0.29 4.09
N ILE A 54 2.09 0.02 5.34
CA ILE A 54 3.44 0.26 5.82
C ILE A 54 3.93 -1.02 6.51
N TYR A 55 5.11 -1.48 6.11
CA TYR A 55 5.76 -2.65 6.69
C TYR A 55 7.09 -2.22 7.30
N THR A 56 7.23 -2.31 8.62
CA THR A 56 8.55 -2.27 9.27
C THR A 56 9.32 -3.52 8.85
N SER A 57 10.46 -3.34 8.20
CA SER A 57 11.20 -4.45 7.58
C SER A 57 12.70 -4.39 7.88
N CYS A 58 13.33 -5.55 7.78
CA CYS A 58 14.78 -5.68 7.78
C CYS A 58 15.16 -6.63 6.65
N ALA A 59 16.08 -6.21 5.77
CA ALA A 59 16.50 -6.95 4.58
C ALA A 59 17.85 -7.66 4.78
N LEU A 60 18.25 -7.92 6.03
CA LEU A 60 19.44 -8.70 6.35
C LEU A 60 19.07 -10.19 6.38
N TYR A 61 19.86 -11.04 5.71
CA TYR A 61 19.54 -12.44 5.47
C TYR A 61 19.18 -13.24 6.74
N GLU A 62 19.89 -13.02 7.85
CA GLU A 62 19.66 -13.73 9.11
C GLU A 62 18.62 -13.07 10.03
N GLN A 63 18.23 -11.83 9.72
CA GLN A 63 17.34 -11.00 10.53
C GLN A 63 16.13 -10.51 9.71
N GLU A 64 15.82 -11.22 8.63
CA GLU A 64 14.82 -10.76 7.67
C GLU A 64 13.46 -10.64 8.33
N LYS A 65 12.82 -9.50 8.10
CA LYS A 65 11.51 -9.20 8.70
C LYS A 65 10.62 -8.58 7.64
N ASP A 66 9.43 -9.16 7.48
CA ASP A 66 8.32 -8.66 6.65
C ASP A 66 8.63 -8.35 5.17
N ILE A 67 9.82 -8.71 4.66
CA ILE A 67 10.21 -8.54 3.25
C ILE A 67 9.24 -9.29 2.34
N TYR A 68 9.16 -10.62 2.45
CA TYR A 68 8.29 -11.42 1.58
C TYR A 68 6.80 -11.12 1.77
N ARG A 69 6.41 -10.70 2.98
CA ARG A 69 5.03 -10.29 3.26
C ARG A 69 4.66 -9.02 2.49
N SER A 70 5.55 -8.04 2.43
CA SER A 70 5.33 -6.81 1.65
C SER A 70 5.26 -7.09 0.14
N PHE A 71 6.10 -7.99 -0.37
CA PHE A 71 6.03 -8.44 -1.77
C PHE A 71 4.73 -9.19 -2.06
N HIS A 72 4.32 -10.10 -1.18
CA HIS A 72 3.05 -10.82 -1.31
C HIS A 72 1.86 -9.86 -1.38
N GLU A 73 1.81 -8.85 -0.51
CA GLU A 73 0.72 -7.88 -0.51
C GLU A 73 0.74 -7.00 -1.78
N THR A 74 1.92 -6.60 -2.26
CA THR A 74 2.03 -5.88 -3.53
C THR A 74 1.49 -6.70 -4.69
N ALA A 75 1.86 -7.99 -4.76
CA ALA A 75 1.35 -8.90 -5.78
C ALA A 75 -0.18 -9.09 -5.66
N ARG A 76 -0.69 -9.25 -4.43
CA ARG A 76 -2.13 -9.33 -4.17
C ARG A 76 -2.86 -8.08 -4.64
N ARG A 77 -2.37 -6.89 -4.31
CA ARG A 77 -2.95 -5.60 -4.75
C ARG A 77 -2.91 -5.45 -6.27
N ALA A 78 -1.83 -5.86 -6.93
CA ALA A 78 -1.73 -5.86 -8.38
C ALA A 78 -2.81 -6.72 -9.05
N VAL A 79 -3.05 -7.93 -8.50
CA VAL A 79 -4.15 -8.79 -8.96
C VAL A 79 -5.50 -8.11 -8.75
N LEU A 80 -5.73 -7.49 -7.59
CA LEU A 80 -6.99 -6.80 -7.30
C LEU A 80 -7.25 -5.65 -8.27
N TYR A 81 -6.23 -4.86 -8.60
CA TYR A 81 -6.35 -3.76 -9.56
C TYR A 81 -6.66 -4.27 -10.95
N HIS A 82 -5.97 -5.34 -11.37
CA HIS A 82 -6.16 -5.91 -12.69
C HIS A 82 -7.55 -6.55 -12.86
N VAL A 83 -7.96 -7.41 -11.92
CA VAL A 83 -9.17 -8.23 -12.04
C VAL A 83 -10.44 -7.44 -11.71
N TYR A 84 -10.40 -6.59 -10.68
CA TYR A 84 -11.60 -5.92 -10.17
C TYR A 84 -11.67 -4.42 -10.50
N GLY A 85 -10.59 -3.84 -11.03
CA GLY A 85 -10.52 -2.40 -11.31
C GLY A 85 -10.01 -2.04 -12.69
N GLU A 86 -9.93 -3.01 -13.61
CA GLU A 86 -9.48 -2.81 -15.01
C GLU A 86 -8.11 -2.11 -15.09
N GLY A 87 -7.19 -2.52 -14.21
CA GLY A 87 -5.85 -1.94 -14.09
C GLY A 87 -5.78 -0.69 -13.20
N LYS A 88 -6.83 -0.37 -12.45
CA LYS A 88 -6.90 0.75 -11.50
C LYS A 88 -7.40 0.28 -10.14
N ALA A 89 -7.29 1.13 -9.14
CA ALA A 89 -7.84 0.89 -7.81
C ALA A 89 -9.37 0.68 -7.87
N PRO A 90 -9.89 -0.49 -7.48
CA PRO A 90 -11.32 -0.74 -7.38
C PRO A 90 -11.97 0.13 -6.28
N THR A 91 -12.79 1.11 -6.64
CA THR A 91 -13.50 1.96 -5.66
C THR A 91 -14.96 1.56 -5.45
N GLU A 92 -15.48 0.72 -6.33
CA GLU A 92 -16.85 0.20 -6.33
C GLU A 92 -16.75 -1.32 -6.47
N ILE A 93 -16.39 -2.00 -5.38
CA ILE A 93 -16.34 -3.47 -5.41
C ILE A 93 -17.80 -3.95 -5.31
N ASP A 94 -18.38 -4.32 -6.45
CA ASP A 94 -19.61 -5.11 -6.46
C ASP A 94 -19.29 -6.54 -5.98
N ILE A 95 -19.48 -6.77 -4.69
CA ILE A 95 -19.31 -8.08 -4.03
C ILE A 95 -20.50 -9.02 -4.29
N SER A 96 -21.43 -8.67 -5.19
CA SER A 96 -22.49 -9.57 -5.62
C SER A 96 -21.88 -10.85 -6.19
N PRO A 97 -22.31 -12.04 -5.72
CA PRO A 97 -21.87 -13.27 -6.34
C PRO A 97 -22.31 -13.25 -7.81
N LYS A 98 -21.35 -13.29 -8.74
CA LYS A 98 -21.65 -13.49 -10.15
C LYS A 98 -22.18 -14.92 -10.30
N THR A 99 -23.50 -15.03 -10.40
CA THR A 99 -24.18 -16.28 -10.71
C THR A 99 -23.68 -16.78 -12.08
N PRO A 100 -23.32 -18.07 -12.22
CA PRO A 100 -22.90 -18.64 -13.50
C PRO A 100 -24.00 -18.61 -14.56
#